data_AF-A0A0U1P2W7-F1
#
_entry.id   AF-A0A0U1P2W7-F1
#
_cell.length_a   1.000
_cell.length_b   1.000
_cell.length_c   1.000
_cell.angle_alpha   90.00
_cell.angle_beta   90.00
_cell.angle_gamma   90.00
#
_symmetry.space_group_name_H-M   'P 1'
#
loop_
_entity.id
_entity.type
_entity.pdbx_description
1 polymer ?
#
loop_
_entity_poly.entity_id
_entity_poly.type
_entity_poly.pdbx_seq_one_letter_code
_entity_poly.pdbx_strand_id
1 'polypeptide(L)' 'MENALFEFMYSTGCRIGEVVKLNRNDINFHANSVIVHGKGDKEREVYFNTRCSIWLKRYLDERDDEDSCLLRKEGQTGV' A
#
# COMPACT_ATOMS: atom_id res chain seq x y z
N MET A 1 -9.72 -7.73 3.49
CA MET A 1 -9.45 -6.30 3.74
C MET A 1 -8.52 -6.03 4.94
N GLU A 2 -8.89 -6.39 6.17
CA GLU A 2 -8.14 -6.00 7.40
C GLU A 2 -6.66 -6.45 7.43
N ASN A 3 -6.38 -7.64 6.89
CA ASN A 3 -5.03 -8.19 6.93
C ASN A 3 -4.03 -7.43 6.05
N ALA A 4 -4.46 -6.78 4.96
CA ALA A 4 -3.54 -6.12 4.03
C ALA A 4 -2.86 -4.90 4.65
N LEU A 5 -3.64 -4.00 5.28
CA LEU A 5 -3.11 -2.81 5.95
C LEU A 5 -2.23 -3.19 7.14
N PHE A 6 -2.69 -4.12 7.98
CA PHE A 6 -1.93 -4.56 9.14
C PHE A 6 -0.59 -5.18 8.75
N GLU A 7 -0.57 -6.11 7.79
CA GLU A 7 0.66 -6.74 7.31
C GLU A 7 1.60 -5.74 6.66
N PHE A 8 1.07 -4.79 5.90
CA PHE A 8 1.87 -3.75 5.27
C PHE A 8 2.57 -2.88 6.32
N MET A 9 1.83 -2.38 7.30
CA MET A 9 2.41 -1.60 8.39
C MET A 9 3.41 -2.39 9.22
N TYR A 10 3.07 -3.64 9.55
CA TYR A 10 3.93 -4.51 10.34
C TYR A 10 5.25 -4.83 9.63
N SER A 11 5.20 -5.10 8.32
CA SER A 11 6.39 -5.48 7.54
C SER A 11 7.27 -4.30 7.13
N THR A 12 6.68 -3.12 6.88
CA THR A 12 7.41 -1.96 6.36
C THR A 12 7.80 -0.93 7.43
N GLY A 13 7.12 -0.92 8.58
CA GLY A 13 7.28 0.11 9.61
C GLY A 13 6.83 1.52 9.16
N CYS A 14 6.07 1.62 8.06
CA CYS A 14 5.59 2.92 7.57
C CYS A 14 4.58 3.56 8.51
N ARG A 15 4.57 4.90 8.55
CA ARG A 15 3.55 5.64 9.30
C ARG A 15 2.24 5.60 8.54
N ILE A 16 1.11 5.49 9.24
CA ILE A 16 -0.23 5.46 8.62
C ILE A 16 -0.46 6.62 7.65
N GLY A 17 0.02 7.83 7.98
CA GLY A 17 -0.10 9.02 7.12
C GLY A 17 0.70 8.97 5.82
N GLU A 18 1.73 8.11 5.74
CA GLU A 18 2.47 7.81 4.51
C GLU A 18 1.72 6.73 3.72
N VAL A 19 1.26 5.67 4.40
CA VAL A 19 0.54 4.54 3.80
C VAL A 19 -0.72 4.97 3.05
N VAL A 20 -1.51 5.88 3.63
CA VAL A 20 -2.77 6.37 3.02
C VAL A 20 -2.58 7.24 1.76
N LYS A 21 -1.32 7.53 1.39
CA LYS A 21 -0.95 8.29 0.19
C LYS A 21 -0.37 7.42 -0.92
N LEU A 22 -0.12 6.13 -0.64
CA LEU A 22 0.47 5.22 -1.62
C LEU A 22 -0.54 4.91 -2.74
N ASN A 23 0.00 4.77 -3.94
CA ASN A 23 -0.68 4.31 -5.13
C ASN A 23 -0.24 2.90 -5.52
N ARG A 24 -1.05 2.23 -6.35
CA ARG A 24 -0.74 0.90 -6.89
C ARG A 24 0.62 0.86 -7.63
N ASN A 25 0.95 1.95 -8.31
CA ASN A 25 2.18 2.09 -9.10
C ASN A 25 3.44 2.25 -8.24
N ASP A 26 3.30 2.55 -6.95
CA ASP A 26 4.44 2.69 -6.05
C ASP A 26 4.98 1.31 -5.63
N ILE A 27 4.20 0.23 -5.84
CA ILE A 27 4.57 -1.14 -5.47
C ILE A 27 5.30 -1.87 -6.59
N ASN A 28 6.39 -2.52 -6.21
CA ASN A 28 7.04 -3.57 -6.99
C ASN A 28 6.82 -4.95 -6.33
N PHE A 29 5.86 -5.72 -6.86
CA PHE A 29 5.57 -7.07 -6.37
C PHE A 29 6.65 -8.11 -6.69
N HIS A 30 7.59 -7.82 -7.61
CA HIS A 30 8.72 -8.70 -7.89
C HIS A 30 9.79 -8.57 -6.81
N ALA A 31 10.09 -7.33 -6.41
CA ALA A 31 11.05 -7.03 -5.35
C ALA A 31 10.45 -7.05 -3.94
N ASN A 32 9.12 -7.16 -3.81
CA ASN A 32 8.36 -6.91 -2.58
C ASN A 32 8.77 -5.58 -1.94
N SER A 33 8.77 -4.52 -2.74
CA SER A 33 9.14 -3.18 -2.32
C SER A 33 8.10 -2.14 -2.70
N VAL A 34 8.19 -0.97 -2.06
CA VAL A 34 7.31 0.16 -2.30
C VAL A 34 8.06 1.47 -2.11
N ILE A 35 7.81 2.44 -2.99
CA ILE A 35 8.34 3.78 -2.87
C ILE A 35 7.45 4.61 -1.95
N VAL A 36 8.02 5.13 -0.87
CA VAL A 36 7.32 5.93 0.13
C VAL A 36 7.77 7.39 0.06
N HIS A 37 6.81 8.29 -0.14
CA HIS A 37 7.05 9.73 -0.21
C HIS A 37 7.02 10.36 1.19
N GLY A 38 8.16 10.87 1.63
CA GLY A 38 8.35 11.56 2.90
C GLY A 38 8.28 13.08 2.80
N LYS A 39 8.70 13.77 3.87
CA LYS A 39 8.75 15.24 3.92
C LYS A 39 9.84 15.78 2.99
N GLY A 40 9.51 16.84 2.25
CA GLY A 40 10.45 17.54 1.37
C GLY A 40 10.77 16.77 0.09
N ASP A 41 9.77 16.04 -0.43
CA ASP A 41 9.86 15.27 -1.69
C ASP A 41 10.95 14.19 -1.69
N LYS A 42 11.29 13.71 -0.49
CA LYS A 42 12.24 12.61 -0.33
C LYS A 42 11.53 11.28 -0.50
N GLU A 43 11.99 10.50 -1.44
CA GLU A 43 11.54 9.14 -1.66
C GLU A 43 12.46 8.15 -0.95
N ARG A 44 11.89 7.05 -0.46
CA ARG A 44 12.65 5.89 0.00
C ARG A 44 11.97 4.63 -0.49
N GLU A 45 12.76 3.64 -0.88
CA GLU A 45 12.26 2.29 -1.07
C GLU A 45 12.21 1.57 0.28
N VAL A 46 11.08 0.96 0.60
CA VAL A 46 10.94 0.05 1.75
C VAL A 46 10.48 -1.31 1.27
N TYR A 47 10.88 -2.35 1.99
CA TYR A 47 10.56 -3.73 1.65
C TYR A 47 9.48 -4.27 2.57
N PHE A 48 8.67 -5.19 2.04
CA PHE A 48 7.69 -5.95 2.80
C PHE A 48 7.92 -7.45 2.62
N ASN A 49 7.38 -8.24 3.54
CA ASN A 49 7.56 -9.69 3.50
C ASN A 49 6.60 -10.37 2.51
N THR A 50 6.84 -11.65 2.22
CA THR A 50 5.99 -12.45 1.32
C THR A 50 4.53 -12.52 1.77
N ARG A 51 4.27 -12.54 3.09
CA ARG A 51 2.91 -12.59 3.63
C ARG A 51 2.11 -11.33 3.28
N CYS A 52 2.72 -10.16 3.43
CA CYS A 52 2.17 -8.89 2.99
C CYS A 52 1.87 -8.89 1.49
N SER A 53 2.80 -9.39 0.66
CA SER A 53 2.62 -9.53 -0.80
C SER A 53 1.36 -10.34 -1.14
N ILE A 54 1.13 -11.46 -0.47
CA ILE A 54 -0.06 -12.30 -0.69
C ILE A 54 -1.35 -11.55 -0.32
N TRP A 55 -1.37 -10.88 0.84
CA TRP A 55 -2.55 -10.15 1.29
C TRP A 55 -2.84 -8.91 0.43
N LEU A 56 -1.81 -8.20 -0.02
CA LEU A 56 -1.96 -7.07 -0.93
C LEU A 56 -2.51 -7.51 -2.28
N LYS A 57 -1.98 -8.59 -2.87
CA LYS A 57 -2.49 -9.12 -4.14
C LYS A 57 -3.96 -9.52 -4.03
N ARG A 58 -4.31 -10.31 -3.02
CA ARG A 58 -5.72 -10.67 -2.75
C ARG A 58 -6.61 -9.45 -2.59
N TYR A 59 -6.15 -8.45 -1.83
CA TYR A 59 -6.90 -7.22 -1.65
C TYR A 59 -7.10 -6.44 -2.95
N LEU A 60 -6.08 -6.37 -3.82
CA LEU A 60 -6.20 -5.70 -5.12
C LEU A 60 -7.04 -6.51 -6.12
N ASP A 61 -6.97 -7.83 -6.10
CA ASP A 61 -7.76 -8.72 -6.97
C ASP A 61 -9.25 -8.69 -6.61
N GLU A 62 -9.59 -8.44 -5.34
CA GLU A 62 -10.98 -8.28 -4.85
C GLU A 62 -11.57 -6.89 -5.17
N ARG A 63 -10.77 -5.94 -5.67
CA ARG A 63 -11.23 -4.58 -6.00
C ARG A 63 -11.73 -4.51 -7.44
N ASP A 64 -12.94 -3.97 -7.58
CA ASP A 64 -13.60 -3.68 -8.87
C ASP A 64 -13.62 -2.16 -9.15
N ASP A 65 -12.50 -1.48 -8.88
CA ASP A 65 -12.38 -0.03 -9.01
C ASP A 65 -11.08 0.37 -9.72
N GLU A 66 -11.14 1.54 -10.36
CA GLU A 66 -10.00 2.16 -11.07
C GLU A 66 -9.22 3.14 -10.19
N ASP A 67 -9.47 3.19 -8.87
CA ASP A 67 -8.79 4.14 -8.00
C ASP A 67 -7.30 3.82 -7.91
N SER A 68 -6.46 4.82 -8.17
CA SER A 68 -5.01 4.68 -8.11
C SER A 68 -4.48 4.33 -6.73
N CYS A 69 -5.25 4.62 -5.67
CA CYS A 69 -4.83 4.38 -4.29
C CYS A 69 -4.54 2.90 -4.04
N LEU A 70 -3.49 2.63 -3.26
CA LEU A 70 -3.10 1.27 -2.91
C LEU A 70 -4.09 0.66 -1.91
N LEU A 71 -4.44 1.38 -0.85
CA LEU A 71 -5.39 0.96 0.19
C LEU A 71 -6.53 1.98 0.23
N ARG A 72 -7.78 1.50 0.15
CA ARG A 72 -8.96 2.36 0.19
C ARG A 72 -9.14 2.94 1.58
N LYS A 73 -9.58 4.18 1.63
CA LYS A 73 -10.03 4.82 2.86
C LYS A 73 -11.51 4.49 3.03
N GLU A 74 -11.89 3.97 4.18
CA GLU A 74 -13.32 3.87 4.51
C GLU A 74 -13.93 5.28 4.48
N GLY A 75 -15.01 5.46 3.72
CA GLY A 75 -15.75 6.72 3.63
C GLY A 75 -15.41 7.65 2.45
N GLN A 76 -14.51 7.27 1.53
CA GLN A 76 -14.44 7.92 0.21
C GLN A 76 -15.35 7.17 -0.76
N THR A 77 -16.64 7.43 -0.66
CA THR A 77 -17.57 7.23 -1.77
C THR A 77 -17.22 8.28 -2.81
N GLY A 78 -16.86 7.85 -4.02
CA GLY A 78 -16.53 8.75 -5.12
C GLY A 78 -17.63 9.81 -5.30
N VAL A 79 -17.20 11.06 -5.41
CA VAL A 79 -17.98 12.14 -6.02
C VAL A 79 -17.57 12.22 -7.47
#